data_AF-A0A2J6HIL4-F1
#
_entry.id   AF-A0A2J6HIL4-F1
#
_cell.length_a   1.000
_cell.length_b   1.000
_cell.length_c   1.000
_cell.angle_alpha   90.00
_cell.angle_beta   90.00
_cell.angle_gamma   90.00
#
_symmetry.space_group_name_H-M   'P 1'
#
loop_
_entity.id
_entity.type
_entity.pdbx_description
1 polymer ?
#
loop_
_entity_poly.entity_id
_entity_poly.type
_entity_poly.pdbx_seq_one_letter_code
_entity_poly.pdbx_strand_id
1 'polypeptide(L)'
;MKAEIPILFIPEDEDWVSHIAVQVKVNGKPARLIIDTGASNSVFNIHDAEEYGLNTRAIPGGEKAVGLGSDQLETHMAKKVIMKAGEMEFKKFSFVLLDLEIINETFKKLGAESIQGIIGTDLLLKCKAVINYRKKMLTLSCTKKQLEKAFKLDLMKNKLG
;
A
#
# COMPACT_ATOMS: atom_id res chain seq x y z
N MET A 1 -4.18 18.26 7.56
CA MET A 1 -5.13 17.94 6.48
C MET A 1 -5.77 16.60 6.81
N LYS A 2 -7.00 16.36 6.35
CA LYS A 2 -7.71 15.09 6.55
C LYS A 2 -8.28 14.61 5.21
N ALA A 3 -8.24 13.30 4.97
CA ALA A 3 -8.97 12.64 3.90
C ALA A 3 -9.79 11.50 4.51
N GLU A 4 -11.02 11.36 4.05
CA GLU A 4 -11.90 10.26 4.40
C GLU A 4 -12.14 9.44 3.14
N ILE A 5 -11.87 8.14 3.22
CA ILE A 5 -11.88 7.23 2.08
C ILE A 5 -12.78 6.05 2.43
N PRO A 6 -13.80 5.74 1.61
CA PRO A 6 -14.64 4.57 1.82
C PRO A 6 -13.82 3.28 1.82
N ILE A 7 -14.10 2.41 2.79
CA ILE A 7 -13.52 1.08 2.87
C ILE A 7 -14.32 0.14 1.96
N LEU A 8 -13.60 -0.58 1.11
CA LEU A 8 -14.08 -1.72 0.36
C LEU A 8 -13.85 -2.98 1.21
N PHE A 9 -14.88 -3.79 1.38
CA PHE A 9 -14.79 -5.07 2.08
C PHE A 9 -14.62 -6.16 1.01
N ILE A 10 -13.56 -6.95 1.14
CA ILE A 10 -13.27 -8.07 0.23
C ILE A 10 -13.81 -9.34 0.90
N PRO A 11 -14.83 -10.01 0.34
CA PRO A 11 -15.34 -11.25 0.90
C PRO A 11 -14.32 -12.39 0.74
N GLU A 12 -14.26 -13.29 1.72
CA GLU A 12 -13.69 -14.64 1.57
C GLU A 12 -14.76 -15.57 0.96
N ASP A 13 -15.98 -15.47 1.48
CA ASP A 13 -17.15 -16.23 1.07
C ASP A 13 -18.44 -15.39 1.27
N GLU A 14 -19.62 -16.01 1.21
CA GLU A 14 -20.91 -15.32 1.35
C GLU A 14 -21.11 -14.67 2.73
N ASP A 15 -20.49 -15.21 3.79
CA ASP A 15 -20.72 -14.83 5.18
C ASP A 15 -19.53 -14.10 5.82
N TRP A 16 -18.33 -14.19 5.22
CA TRP A 16 -17.09 -13.72 5.81
C TRP A 16 -16.35 -12.68 4.97
N VAL A 17 -15.87 -11.62 5.63
CA VAL A 17 -14.95 -10.65 5.02
C VAL A 17 -13.52 -11.02 5.39
N SER A 18 -12.68 -11.21 4.37
CA SER A 18 -11.27 -11.53 4.53
C SER A 18 -10.40 -10.29 4.76
N HIS A 19 -10.63 -9.25 3.96
CA HIS A 19 -9.74 -8.09 3.90
C HIS A 19 -10.53 -6.78 3.73
N ILE A 20 -9.87 -5.67 4.06
CA ILE A 20 -10.35 -4.33 3.76
C ILE A 20 -9.39 -3.64 2.80
N ALA A 21 -9.95 -2.89 1.84
CA ALA A 21 -9.20 -2.17 0.83
C ALA A 21 -9.74 -0.76 0.65
N VAL A 22 -8.99 0.06 -0.08
CA VAL A 22 -9.40 1.41 -0.50
C VAL A 22 -9.07 1.62 -1.95
N GLN A 23 -9.88 2.44 -2.61
CA GLN A 23 -9.57 2.92 -3.95
C GLN A 23 -8.74 4.21 -3.86
N VAL A 24 -7.61 4.22 -4.57
CA VAL A 24 -6.70 5.35 -4.69
C VAL A 24 -6.41 5.62 -6.17
N LYS A 25 -5.65 6.67 -6.46
CA LYS A 25 -5.01 6.84 -7.76
C LYS A 25 -3.50 6.78 -7.62
N VAL A 26 -2.84 5.99 -8.46
CA VAL A 26 -1.38 5.91 -8.57
C VAL A 26 -0.98 6.42 -9.94
N ASN A 27 -0.16 7.47 -9.97
CA ASN A 27 0.21 8.21 -11.18
C ASN A 27 -1.02 8.57 -12.06
N GLY A 28 -2.13 8.91 -11.43
CA GLY A 28 -3.39 9.28 -12.09
C GLY A 28 -4.32 8.10 -12.45
N LYS A 29 -3.85 6.86 -12.38
CA LYS A 29 -4.63 5.65 -12.67
C LYS A 29 -5.30 5.07 -11.42
N PRO A 30 -6.54 4.58 -11.48
CA PRO A 30 -7.22 4.00 -10.31
C PRO A 30 -6.50 2.73 -9.87
N ALA A 31 -6.31 2.53 -8.57
CA ALA A 31 -5.71 1.32 -8.00
C ALA A 31 -6.48 0.91 -6.74
N ARG A 32 -6.62 -0.39 -6.52
CA ARG A 32 -7.18 -0.97 -5.29
C ARG A 32 -6.06 -1.45 -4.40
N LEU A 33 -5.97 -0.91 -3.19
CA LEU A 33 -4.94 -1.29 -2.22
C LEU A 33 -5.56 -1.86 -0.95
N ILE A 34 -5.10 -3.03 -0.50
CA ILE A 34 -5.45 -3.58 0.82
C ILE A 34 -4.88 -2.69 1.92
N ILE A 35 -5.60 -2.53 3.03
CA ILE A 35 -5.05 -1.94 4.25
C ILE A 35 -4.49 -3.07 5.10
N ASP A 36 -3.17 -3.08 5.32
CA ASP A 36 -2.50 -4.11 6.11
C ASP A 36 -1.67 -3.46 7.23
N THR A 37 -2.17 -3.55 8.46
CA THR A 37 -1.46 -3.05 9.65
C THR A 37 -0.29 -3.94 10.06
N GLY A 38 -0.19 -5.17 9.53
CA GLY A 38 0.94 -6.08 9.72
C GLY A 38 2.10 -5.83 8.75
N ALA A 39 1.84 -5.19 7.61
CA ALA A 39 2.88 -4.83 6.66
C ALA A 39 3.71 -3.63 7.16
N SER A 40 5.04 -3.78 7.21
CA SER A 40 5.95 -2.68 7.53
C SER A 40 5.96 -1.60 6.44
N ASN A 41 5.86 -2.02 5.19
CA ASN A 41 5.96 -1.14 4.02
C ASN A 41 4.77 -1.29 3.09
N SER A 42 4.40 -0.19 2.44
CA SER A 42 3.43 -0.21 1.38
C SER A 42 4.02 -0.88 0.14
N VAL A 43 3.25 -1.80 -0.45
CA VAL A 43 3.65 -2.66 -1.57
C VAL A 43 2.82 -2.31 -2.81
N PHE A 44 3.42 -2.46 -3.98
CA PHE A 44 2.73 -2.42 -5.26
C PHE A 44 3.09 -3.66 -6.09
N ASN A 45 2.13 -4.18 -6.85
CA ASN A 45 2.34 -5.35 -7.70
C ASN A 45 3.39 -5.04 -8.76
N ILE A 46 4.43 -5.89 -8.87
CA ILE A 46 5.51 -5.67 -9.82
C ILE A 46 5.03 -5.75 -11.27
N HIS A 47 4.04 -6.61 -11.55
CA HIS A 47 3.49 -6.80 -12.89
C HIS A 47 2.66 -5.61 -13.37
N ASP A 48 2.14 -4.79 -12.45
CA ASP A 48 1.42 -3.56 -12.76
C ASP A 48 2.37 -2.34 -12.92
N ALA A 49 3.67 -2.48 -12.62
CA ALA A 49 4.57 -1.34 -12.49
C ALA A 49 4.73 -0.53 -13.80
N GLU A 50 4.85 -1.21 -14.94
CA GLU A 50 4.97 -0.55 -16.25
C GLU A 50 3.68 0.17 -16.62
N GLU A 51 2.53 -0.49 -16.46
CA GLU A 51 1.23 0.10 -16.75
C GLU A 51 1.04 1.37 -15.90
N TYR A 52 1.41 1.36 -14.63
CA TYR A 52 1.27 2.53 -13.75
C TYR A 52 2.40 3.57 -13.91
N GLY A 53 3.32 3.38 -14.86
CA GLY A 53 4.42 4.31 -15.13
C GLY A 53 5.37 4.47 -13.94
N LEU A 54 5.60 3.39 -13.19
CA LEU A 54 6.47 3.42 -12.01
C LEU A 54 7.95 3.40 -12.42
N ASN A 55 8.74 4.33 -11.88
CA ASN A 55 10.20 4.30 -12.06
C ASN A 55 10.78 3.26 -11.08
N THR A 56 11.04 2.05 -11.59
CA THR A 56 11.61 0.96 -10.81
C THR A 56 13.12 1.14 -10.68
N ARG A 57 13.65 0.98 -9.47
CA ARG A 57 15.09 0.92 -9.20
C ARG A 57 15.35 -0.22 -8.23
N ALA A 58 16.40 -1.00 -8.50
CA ALA A 58 16.91 -1.98 -7.53
C ALA A 58 17.37 -1.26 -6.24
N ILE A 59 17.18 -1.88 -5.07
CA ILE A 59 17.75 -1.39 -3.82
C ILE A 59 19.21 -1.83 -3.73
N PRO A 60 20.19 -0.90 -3.66
CA PRO A 60 21.55 -1.27 -3.28
C PRO A 60 21.56 -1.70 -1.81
N GLY A 61 21.95 -2.95 -1.53
CA GLY A 61 22.16 -3.44 -0.15
C GLY A 61 20.99 -4.21 0.48
N GLY A 62 20.00 -4.64 -0.32
CA GLY A 62 19.01 -5.70 0.00
C GLY A 62 18.60 -5.81 1.47
N GLU A 63 17.76 -4.91 1.96
CA GLU A 63 17.06 -5.15 3.21
C GLU A 63 16.04 -6.26 2.99
N LYS A 64 16.31 -7.40 3.65
CA LYS A 64 15.48 -8.60 3.64
C LYS A 64 14.09 -8.23 4.16
N ALA A 65 13.09 -8.23 3.28
CA ALA A 65 11.71 -8.33 3.72
C ALA A 65 11.55 -9.74 4.31
N VAL A 66 11.35 -9.84 5.62
CA VAL A 66 11.07 -11.11 6.29
C VAL A 66 9.59 -11.43 6.07
N GLY A 67 9.30 -12.16 4.99
CA GLY A 67 8.05 -12.87 4.78
C GLY A 67 8.31 -14.37 4.85
N LEU A 68 7.36 -15.14 5.38
CA LEU A 68 7.46 -16.58 5.55
C LEU A 68 7.49 -17.28 4.18
N GLY A 69 8.70 -17.54 3.66
CA GLY A 69 8.91 -18.41 2.51
C GLY A 69 9.87 -17.84 1.47
N SER A 70 11.03 -18.50 1.34
CA SER A 70 12.00 -18.45 0.23
C SER A 70 12.98 -17.27 0.12
N ASP A 71 14.16 -17.65 -0.35
CA ASP A 71 15.43 -16.95 -0.35
C ASP A 71 15.49 -15.71 -1.27
N GLN A 72 16.27 -14.72 -0.83
CA GLN A 72 16.85 -13.61 -1.62
C GLN A 72 15.95 -13.00 -2.71
N LEU A 73 14.87 -12.33 -2.29
CA LEU A 73 14.22 -11.34 -3.15
C LEU A 73 15.16 -10.13 -3.34
N GLU A 74 15.62 -9.90 -4.57
CA GLU A 74 16.09 -8.56 -4.95
C GLU A 74 14.90 -7.61 -4.82
N THR A 75 14.84 -6.88 -3.70
CA THR A 75 13.74 -5.96 -3.45
C THR A 75 13.83 -4.81 -4.46
N HIS A 76 12.88 -4.76 -5.41
CA HIS A 76 12.71 -3.62 -6.30
C HIS A 76 11.84 -2.56 -5.61
N MET A 77 12.10 -1.28 -5.89
CA MET A 77 11.25 -0.19 -5.39
C MET A 77 10.83 0.76 -6.50
N ALA A 78 9.60 1.25 -6.40
CA ALA A 78 9.13 2.40 -7.14
C ALA A 78 9.30 3.66 -6.28
N LYS A 79 10.00 4.67 -6.80
CA LYS A 79 10.20 5.97 -6.11
C LYS A 79 9.53 7.10 -6.87
N LYS A 80 9.26 8.19 -6.16
CA LYS A 80 8.64 9.42 -6.72
C LYS A 80 7.26 9.16 -7.32
N VAL A 81 6.53 8.22 -6.73
CA VAL A 81 5.17 7.89 -7.16
C VAL A 81 4.22 8.98 -6.68
N ILE A 82 3.30 9.42 -7.55
CA ILE A 82 2.21 10.32 -7.17
C ILE A 82 1.04 9.44 -6.77
N MET A 83 0.73 9.40 -5.47
CA MET A 83 -0.43 8.65 -4.97
C MET A 83 -1.49 9.63 -4.46
N LYS A 84 -2.73 9.52 -4.93
CA LYS A 84 -3.87 10.29 -4.44
C LYS A 84 -4.85 9.38 -3.72
N ALA A 85 -5.11 9.65 -2.45
CA ALA A 85 -6.04 8.91 -1.60
C ALA A 85 -7.09 9.89 -1.04
N GLY A 86 -8.31 9.83 -1.56
CA GLY A 86 -9.31 10.88 -1.35
C GLY A 86 -8.78 12.24 -1.81
N GLU A 87 -8.86 13.25 -0.94
CA GLU A 87 -8.35 14.60 -1.19
C GLU A 87 -6.84 14.77 -0.92
N MET A 88 -6.16 13.73 -0.44
CA MET A 88 -4.72 13.78 -0.17
C MET A 88 -3.91 13.31 -1.36
N GLU A 89 -2.96 14.14 -1.79
CA GLU A 89 -1.98 13.79 -2.82
C GLU A 89 -0.56 13.73 -2.23
N PHE A 90 0.05 12.55 -2.30
CA PHE A 90 1.43 12.26 -1.93
C PHE A 90 2.29 12.34 -3.18
N LYS A 91 3.15 13.36 -3.30
CA LYS A 91 3.89 13.64 -4.55
C LYS A 91 5.16 12.81 -4.75
N LYS A 92 5.63 12.17 -3.68
CA LYS A 92 6.90 11.43 -3.66
C LYS A 92 6.76 10.16 -2.83
N PHE A 93 5.69 9.40 -3.06
CA PHE A 93 5.47 8.13 -2.40
C PHE A 93 6.50 7.07 -2.87
N SER A 94 6.78 6.08 -2.03
CA SER A 94 7.63 4.94 -2.39
C SER A 94 6.87 3.65 -2.11
N PHE A 95 6.90 2.73 -3.07
CA PHE A 95 6.38 1.37 -2.90
C PHE A 95 7.53 0.37 -2.97
N VAL A 96 7.46 -0.66 -2.14
CA VAL A 96 8.17 -1.92 -2.40
C VAL A 96 7.45 -2.66 -3.51
N LEU A 97 8.17 -3.24 -4.45
CA LEU A 97 7.58 -4.03 -5.54
C LEU A 97 7.71 -5.51 -5.21
N LEU A 98 6.57 -6.19 -5.14
CA LEU A 98 6.49 -7.64 -4.92
C LEU A 98 5.52 -8.25 -5.94
N ASP A 99 5.66 -9.54 -6.18
CA ASP A 99 4.69 -10.31 -6.94
C ASP A 99 3.44 -10.58 -6.08
N LEU A 100 2.28 -10.09 -6.52
CA LEU A 100 1.00 -10.28 -5.84
C LEU A 100 0.07 -11.24 -6.61
N GLU A 101 0.56 -11.94 -7.64
CA GLU A 101 -0.29 -12.77 -8.51
C GLU A 101 -0.98 -13.91 -7.74
N ILE A 102 -0.28 -14.57 -6.80
CA ILE A 102 -0.90 -15.63 -5.97
C ILE A 102 -2.11 -15.09 -5.18
N ILE A 103 -2.03 -13.86 -4.68
CA ILE A 103 -3.12 -13.20 -3.96
C ILE A 103 -4.26 -12.89 -4.93
N ASN A 104 -3.94 -12.30 -6.08
CA ASN A 104 -4.92 -11.93 -7.11
C ASN A 104 -5.63 -13.15 -7.72
N GLU A 105 -4.92 -14.25 -7.95
CA GLU A 105 -5.51 -15.52 -8.38
C GLU A 105 -6.50 -16.06 -7.34
N THR A 106 -6.16 -15.95 -6.05
CA THR A 106 -7.05 -16.38 -4.95
C THR A 106 -8.31 -15.51 -4.92
N PHE A 107 -8.18 -14.20 -4.95
CA PHE A 107 -9.32 -13.28 -5.00
C PHE A 107 -10.20 -13.51 -6.22
N LYS A 108 -9.60 -13.76 -7.39
CA LYS A 108 -10.34 -14.08 -8.62
C LYS A 108 -11.15 -15.37 -8.49
N LYS A 109 -10.61 -16.41 -7.83
CA LYS A 109 -11.35 -17.66 -7.55
C LYS A 109 -12.55 -17.43 -6.63
N LEU A 110 -12.45 -16.46 -5.73
CA LEU A 110 -13.52 -16.03 -4.82
C LEU A 110 -14.47 -14.99 -5.44
N GLY A 111 -14.30 -14.65 -6.73
CA GLY A 111 -15.13 -13.66 -7.42
C GLY A 111 -14.86 -12.20 -7.04
N ALA A 112 -13.77 -11.93 -6.30
CA ALA A 112 -13.33 -10.57 -5.96
C ALA A 112 -12.42 -9.98 -7.05
N GLU A 113 -12.40 -8.65 -7.17
CA GLU A 113 -11.46 -8.00 -8.10
C GLU A 113 -10.03 -8.00 -7.54
N SER A 114 -9.06 -8.09 -8.45
CA SER A 114 -7.63 -7.99 -8.16
C SER A 114 -7.25 -6.68 -7.45
N ILE A 115 -6.15 -6.74 -6.73
CA ILE A 115 -5.50 -5.61 -6.07
C ILE A 115 -4.20 -5.26 -6.78
N GLN A 116 -3.83 -3.99 -6.70
CA GLN A 116 -2.56 -3.48 -7.23
C GLN A 116 -1.52 -3.30 -6.14
N GLY A 117 -1.89 -3.47 -4.87
CA GLY A 117 -0.94 -3.28 -3.78
C GLY A 117 -1.54 -3.29 -2.39
N ILE A 118 -0.70 -2.90 -1.44
CA ILE A 118 -0.97 -2.95 0.00
C ILE A 118 -0.50 -1.63 0.61
N ILE A 119 -1.31 -1.04 1.47
CA ILE A 119 -0.97 0.09 2.33
C ILE A 119 -0.46 -0.47 3.66
N GLY A 120 0.83 -0.26 3.92
CA GLY A 120 1.50 -0.67 5.15
C GLY A 120 1.54 0.39 6.23
N THR A 121 2.14 0.04 7.37
CA THR A 121 2.28 0.90 8.54
C THR A 121 3.10 2.16 8.29
N ASP A 122 4.01 2.14 7.31
CA ASP A 122 4.74 3.33 6.86
C ASP A 122 3.80 4.49 6.53
N LEU A 123 2.68 4.24 5.84
CA LEU A 123 1.69 5.27 5.53
C LEU A 123 0.76 5.47 6.70
N LEU A 124 0.25 4.37 7.27
CA LEU A 124 -0.79 4.40 8.29
C LEU A 124 -0.33 5.17 9.53
N LEU A 125 0.88 4.90 10.03
CA LEU A 125 1.45 5.61 11.17
C LEU A 125 1.76 7.07 10.83
N LYS A 126 2.38 7.31 9.66
CA LYS A 126 2.75 8.67 9.23
C LYS A 126 1.53 9.58 9.13
N CYS A 127 0.40 9.04 8.70
CA CYS A 127 -0.84 9.78 8.55
C CYS A 127 -1.85 9.51 9.68
N LYS A 128 -1.43 8.98 10.83
CA LYS A 128 -2.29 8.75 12.00
C LYS A 128 -3.64 8.14 11.60
N ALA A 129 -3.58 7.08 10.81
CA ALA A 129 -4.75 6.47 10.19
C ALA A 129 -5.74 5.99 11.25
N VAL A 130 -7.03 6.20 11.00
CA VAL A 130 -8.12 5.65 11.80
C VAL A 130 -9.00 4.79 10.88
N ILE A 131 -9.10 3.50 11.19
CA ILE A 131 -9.97 2.56 10.49
C ILE A 131 -11.28 2.49 11.29
N ASN A 132 -12.38 2.96 10.71
CA ASN A 132 -13.69 2.95 11.34
C ASN A 132 -14.62 1.97 10.64
N TYR A 133 -14.70 0.75 11.16
CA TYR A 133 -15.55 -0.32 10.59
C TYR A 133 -17.03 0.03 10.62
N ARG A 134 -17.52 0.66 11.70
CA ARG A 134 -18.94 1.06 11.81
C ARG A 134 -19.34 2.06 10.73
N LYS A 135 -18.47 3.04 10.45
CA LYS A 135 -18.69 4.04 9.40
C LYS A 135 -18.26 3.54 8.01
N LYS A 136 -17.54 2.42 7.92
CA LYS A 136 -16.92 1.92 6.70
C LYS A 136 -15.95 2.93 6.07
N MET A 137 -15.16 3.62 6.90
CA MET A 137 -14.28 4.70 6.46
C MET A 137 -12.86 4.55 7.00
N LEU A 138 -11.88 4.78 6.13
CA LEU A 138 -10.50 5.08 6.50
C LEU A 138 -10.31 6.59 6.57
N THR A 139 -9.84 7.11 7.70
CA THR A 139 -9.43 8.51 7.82
C THR A 139 -7.91 8.60 7.86
N LEU A 140 -7.34 9.38 6.94
CA LEU A 140 -5.92 9.75 6.95
C LEU A 140 -5.77 11.20 7.40
N SER A 141 -4.85 11.46 8.33
CA SER A 141 -4.54 12.75 8.92
C SER A 141 -3.05 13.08 8.79
N CYS A 142 -2.66 13.71 7.69
CA CYS A 142 -1.28 14.13 7.42
C CYS A 142 -1.12 15.66 7.45
N THR A 143 0.10 16.12 7.68
CA THR A 143 0.55 17.51 7.51
C THR A 143 0.97 17.75 6.05
N LYS A 144 0.93 19.00 5.58
CA LYS A 144 1.41 19.38 4.24
C LYS A 144 2.85 18.89 3.98
N LYS A 145 3.72 19.04 4.98
CA LYS A 145 5.12 18.57 4.95
C LYS A 145 5.22 17.04 4.72
N GLN A 146 4.31 16.24 5.27
CA GLN A 146 4.31 14.78 5.10
C GLN A 146 3.93 14.34 3.68
N LEU A 147 3.11 15.14 2.98
CA LEU A 147 2.66 14.89 1.60
C LEU A 147 3.72 15.27 0.55
N GLU A 148 4.50 16.32 0.84
CA GLU A 148 5.51 16.88 -0.07
C GLU A 148 6.90 16.25 0.10
N LYS A 149 7.21 15.74 1.30
CA LYS A 149 8.49 15.09 1.57
C LYS A 149 8.52 13.71 0.91
N ALA A 150 9.69 13.34 0.37
CA ALA A 150 9.95 11.97 -0.05
C ALA A 150 9.50 11.02 1.06
N PHE A 151 8.55 10.16 0.72
CA PHE A 151 8.14 9.08 1.57
C PHE A 151 9.31 8.11 1.60
N LYS A 152 10.15 8.25 2.61
CA LYS A 152 11.21 7.30 2.87
C LYS A 152 10.54 6.10 3.54
N LEU A 153 10.92 4.88 3.13
CA LEU A 153 10.79 3.76 4.04
C LEU A 153 11.58 4.16 5.29
N ASP A 154 10.88 4.58 6.34
CA ASP A 154 11.45 4.56 7.67
C ASP A 154 11.46 3.07 8.02
N LEU A 155 12.55 2.38 7.67
CA LEU A 155 12.94 1.25 8.51
C LEU A 155 13.25 1.92 9.83
N MET A 156 12.36 1.75 10.81
CA MET A 156 12.52 2.29 12.14
C MET A 156 13.77 1.67 12.79
N LYS A 157 14.95 2.14 12.39
CA LYS A 157 16.18 2.02 13.17
C LYS A 157 16.11 3.19 14.15
N ASN A 158 15.70 2.90 15.39
CA ASN A 158 15.92 3.73 16.59
C ASN A 158 14.97 4.89 16.89
N LYS A 159 13.65 4.65 17.09
CA LYS A 159 12.79 5.59 17.86
C LYS A 159 11.73 4.95 18.76
N LEU A 160 11.93 3.71 19.17
CA LEU A 160 11.22 3.10 20.29
C LEU A 160 12.26 2.67 21.31
N GLY A 161 12.71 3.65 22.09
CA GLY A 161 13.63 3.54 23.22
C GLY A 161 13.40 4.74 24.11
#